data_AF-A0A828SY41-F1
#
_entry.id   AF-A0A828SY41-F1
#
_cell.length_a   1.000
_cell.length_b   1.000
_cell.length_c   1.000
_cell.angle_alpha   90.00
_cell.angle_beta   90.00
_cell.angle_gamma   90.00
#
_symmetry.space_group_name_H-M   'P 1'
#
loop_
_entity.id
_entity.type
_entity.pdbx_description
1 polymer ?
#
loop_
_entity_poly.entity_id
_entity_poly.type
_entity_poly.pdbx_seq_one_letter_code
_entity_poly.pdbx_strand_id
1 'polypeptide(L)'
;EAESIFVSAAKDLNLDSILCVKHTRKTDAAGTFSFKNRCFQILDEGFPIINARREITVLINPRFGIRVEYGGRIYNTIRYLKPQNKNANTEVPQKVSKTVEPHLQLRHSSDEWKAIWWMEDYNLSLKFLYELFFEKQQSAS
;
A
#
# COMPACT_ATOMS: atom_id res chain seq x y z
N GLU A 1 -29.29 39.53 -11.02
CA GLU A 1 -28.11 38.64 -11.01
C GLU A 1 -27.78 38.33 -9.56
N ALA A 2 -27.65 37.05 -9.20
CA ALA A 2 -27.41 36.67 -7.81
C ALA A 2 -25.93 36.88 -7.46
N GLU A 3 -25.66 37.63 -6.39
CA GLU A 3 -24.29 37.81 -5.90
C GLU A 3 -23.72 36.47 -5.43
N SER A 4 -22.46 36.19 -5.83
CA SER A 4 -21.76 34.97 -5.48
C SER A 4 -21.45 34.91 -3.98
N ILE A 5 -21.89 33.82 -3.33
CA ILE A 5 -21.67 33.55 -1.89
C ILE A 5 -20.25 32.98 -1.64
N PHE A 6 -19.50 32.67 -2.70
CA PHE A 6 -18.16 32.09 -2.57
C PHE A 6 -17.12 33.12 -2.16
N VAL A 7 -16.36 32.78 -1.12
CA VAL A 7 -15.20 33.56 -0.66
C VAL A 7 -14.01 33.24 -1.57
N SER A 8 -13.38 34.28 -2.13
CA SER A 8 -12.18 34.12 -2.93
C SER A 8 -11.03 33.58 -2.08
N ALA A 9 -10.32 32.57 -2.57
CA ALA A 9 -9.15 32.04 -1.88
C ALA A 9 -8.06 33.12 -1.73
N ALA A 10 -7.39 33.12 -0.57
CA ALA A 10 -6.25 34.00 -0.34
C ALA A 10 -5.11 33.67 -1.34
N LYS A 11 -4.47 34.70 -1.90
CA LYS A 11 -3.47 34.55 -2.97
C LYS A 11 -2.23 33.75 -2.55
N ASP A 12 -1.87 33.80 -1.27
CA ASP A 12 -0.73 33.05 -0.71
C ASP A 12 -1.07 31.60 -0.32
N LEU A 13 -2.33 31.20 -0.45
CA LEU A 13 -2.75 29.86 -0.05
C LEU A 13 -2.47 28.87 -1.18
N ASN A 14 -1.51 27.98 -0.95
CA ASN A 14 -1.23 26.91 -1.89
C ASN A 14 -2.26 25.78 -1.74
N LEU A 15 -3.38 25.88 -2.45
CA LEU A 15 -4.49 24.91 -2.43
C LEU A 15 -4.01 23.47 -2.68
N ASP A 16 -3.01 23.29 -3.55
CA ASP A 16 -2.48 21.97 -3.87
C ASP A 16 -1.86 21.28 -2.64
N SER A 17 -1.28 22.06 -1.71
CA SER A 17 -0.71 21.54 -0.46
C SER A 17 -1.76 21.16 0.59
N ILE A 18 -2.95 21.75 0.48
CA ILE A 18 -4.09 21.50 1.39
C ILE A 18 -4.89 20.31 0.86
N LEU A 19 -5.23 20.34 -0.43
CA LEU A 19 -6.01 19.32 -1.12
C LEU A 19 -5.11 18.19 -1.64
N CYS A 20 -4.38 17.55 -0.74
CA CYS A 20 -3.53 16.41 -1.06
C CYS A 20 -3.73 15.26 -0.07
N VAL A 21 -3.32 14.07 -0.48
CA VAL A 21 -3.33 12.91 0.41
C VAL A 21 -2.14 13.01 1.36
N LYS A 22 -2.41 12.99 2.66
CA LYS A 22 -1.40 13.07 3.72
C LYS A 22 -1.17 11.70 4.36
N HIS A 23 0.09 11.29 4.47
CA HIS A 23 0.48 10.08 5.18
C HIS A 23 1.58 10.38 6.20
N THR A 24 1.40 9.91 7.43
CA THR A 24 2.44 9.96 8.45
C THR A 24 3.46 8.83 8.23
N ARG A 25 4.74 9.17 8.20
CA ARG A 25 5.86 8.24 8.07
C ARG A 25 7.01 8.66 8.97
N LYS A 26 7.93 7.73 9.20
CA LYS A 26 9.21 8.03 9.87
C LYS A 26 10.33 8.01 8.84
N THR A 27 11.33 8.87 9.02
CA THR A 27 12.55 8.85 8.21
C THR A 27 13.40 7.63 8.53
N ASP A 28 13.95 7.01 7.51
CA ASP A 28 14.79 5.81 7.66
C ASP A 28 16.22 6.21 8.04
N ALA A 29 16.81 7.11 7.25
CA ALA A 29 18.13 7.70 7.45
C ALA A 29 18.01 9.24 7.42
N ALA A 30 19.09 9.95 7.76
CA ALA A 30 19.11 11.41 7.67
C ALA A 30 18.74 11.85 6.24
N GLY A 31 17.70 12.68 6.11
CA GLY A 31 17.22 13.17 4.82
C GLY A 31 16.64 12.13 3.84
N THR A 32 16.37 10.89 4.25
CA THR A 32 15.79 9.85 3.37
C THR A 32 14.63 9.11 4.03
N PHE A 33 13.58 8.80 3.26
CA PHE A 33 12.43 8.01 3.71
C PHE A 33 11.96 7.02 2.65
N SER A 34 11.34 5.93 3.11
CA SER A 34 10.69 4.95 2.24
C SER A 34 9.18 5.13 2.21
N PHE A 35 8.61 5.04 1.01
CA PHE A 35 7.19 5.12 0.77
C PHE A 35 6.79 4.22 -0.40
N LYS A 36 5.80 3.33 -0.19
CA LYS A 36 5.31 2.35 -1.19
C LYS A 36 6.45 1.58 -1.89
N ASN A 37 7.32 0.94 -1.11
CA ASN A 37 8.49 0.17 -1.56
C ASN A 37 9.50 0.96 -2.43
N ARG A 38 9.51 2.29 -2.33
CA ARG A 38 10.49 3.16 -2.99
C ARG A 38 11.14 4.08 -1.97
N CYS A 39 12.40 4.41 -2.19
CA CYS A 39 13.13 5.35 -1.34
C CYS A 39 13.15 6.74 -1.98
N PHE A 40 13.07 7.76 -1.16
CA PHE A 40 13.06 9.16 -1.55
C PHE A 40 14.02 9.93 -0.66
N GLN A 41 14.82 10.78 -1.29
CA GLN A 41 15.68 11.74 -0.61
C GLN A 41 14.97 13.09 -0.58
N ILE A 42 15.02 13.72 0.58
CA ILE A 42 14.52 15.07 0.81
C ILE A 42 15.59 16.04 0.31
N LEU A 43 15.19 16.99 -0.54
CA LEU A 43 16.08 18.04 -1.03
C LEU A 43 16.18 19.13 0.02
N ASP A 44 17.24 19.06 0.82
CA ASP A 44 17.62 20.12 1.74
C ASP A 44 18.68 20.99 1.05
N GLU A 45 18.51 22.31 1.01
CA GLU A 45 19.49 23.27 0.47
C GLU A 45 20.74 23.43 1.38
N GLY A 46 21.10 22.40 2.16
CA GLY A 46 22.17 22.44 3.17
C GLY A 46 22.33 21.13 3.98
N PHE A 47 22.95 21.22 5.16
CA PHE A 47 23.06 20.09 6.11
C PHE A 47 21.68 19.45 6.37
N PRO A 48 21.60 18.11 6.57
CA PRO A 48 20.31 17.44 6.71
C PRO A 48 19.56 18.02 7.91
N ILE A 49 18.49 18.76 7.63
CA ILE A 49 17.66 19.40 8.66
C ILE A 49 16.87 18.31 9.40
N ILE A 50 16.59 17.20 8.70
CA ILE A 50 15.74 16.12 9.18
C ILE A 50 16.60 14.92 9.57
N ASN A 51 16.79 14.77 10.88
CA ASN A 51 17.46 13.61 11.48
C ASN A 51 16.70 12.30 11.17
N ALA A 52 17.41 11.17 11.31
CA ALA A 52 16.80 9.86 11.21
C ALA A 52 15.72 9.63 12.28
N ARG A 53 14.75 8.76 11.99
CA ARG A 53 13.63 8.37 12.88
C ARG A 53 12.71 9.52 13.31
N ARG A 54 12.69 10.62 12.56
CA ARG A 54 11.75 11.73 12.77
C ARG A 54 10.44 11.45 12.06
N GLU A 55 9.34 11.88 12.68
CA GLU A 55 8.02 11.81 12.08
C GLU A 55 7.88 12.92 11.04
N ILE A 56 7.42 12.54 9.85
CA ILE A 56 7.25 13.39 8.69
C ILE A 56 5.88 13.12 8.07
N THR A 57 5.32 14.13 7.41
CA THR A 57 4.06 13.99 6.68
C THR A 57 4.35 13.99 5.18
N VAL A 58 4.12 12.85 4.53
CA VAL A 58 4.24 12.72 3.07
C VAL A 58 2.98 13.27 2.43
N LEU A 59 3.15 14.26 1.57
CA LEU A 59 2.10 14.90 0.77
C LEU A 59 2.11 14.33 -0.64
N ILE A 60 0.96 13.89 -1.13
CA ILE A 60 0.81 13.30 -2.45
C ILE A 60 -0.27 14.04 -3.23
N ASN A 61 0.12 14.64 -4.34
CA ASN A 61 -0.79 15.34 -5.25
C ASN A 61 -0.40 15.02 -6.71
N PRO A 62 -1.37 14.78 -7.62
CA PRO A 62 -1.10 14.60 -9.04
C PRO A 62 -0.22 15.68 -9.69
N ARG A 63 -0.30 16.94 -9.24
CA ARG A 63 0.43 18.08 -9.83
C ARG A 63 1.91 18.13 -9.47
N PHE A 64 2.24 18.01 -8.18
CA PHE A 64 3.63 18.12 -7.71
C PHE A 64 4.27 16.77 -7.37
N GLY A 65 3.51 15.68 -7.44
CA GLY A 65 3.98 14.35 -7.08
C GLY A 65 4.08 14.17 -5.56
N ILE A 66 5.28 13.85 -5.09
CA ILE A 66 5.56 13.52 -3.69
C ILE A 66 6.39 14.63 -3.06
N ARG A 67 5.92 15.17 -1.94
CA ARG A 67 6.62 16.13 -1.10
C ARG A 67 6.55 15.71 0.36
N VAL A 68 7.37 16.35 1.19
CA VAL A 68 7.38 16.08 2.63
C VAL A 68 7.17 17.37 3.39
N GLU A 69 6.25 17.35 4.34
CA GLU A 69 6.06 18.40 5.33
C GLU A 69 6.76 17.99 6.63
N TYR A 70 7.61 18.90 7.14
CA TYR A 70 8.28 18.75 8.41
C TYR A 70 8.45 20.13 9.08
N GLY A 71 8.02 20.26 10.33
CA GLY A 71 8.13 21.52 11.08
C GLY A 71 7.42 22.71 10.42
N GLY A 72 6.31 22.47 9.73
CA GLY A 72 5.55 23.51 9.01
C GLY A 72 6.18 23.98 7.70
N ARG A 73 7.25 23.32 7.23
CA ARG A 73 7.87 23.58 5.93
C ARG A 73 7.67 22.41 4.99
N ILE A 74 7.46 22.72 3.71
CA ILE A 74 7.30 21.72 2.65
C ILE A 74 8.61 21.62 1.88
N TYR A 75 9.13 20.41 1.79
CA TYR A 75 10.37 20.07 1.09
C TYR A 75 10.06 19.28 -0.18
N ASN A 76 10.84 19.55 -1.22
CA ASN A 76 10.82 18.76 -2.44
C ASN A 76 11.54 17.43 -2.21
N THR A 77 11.15 16.40 -2.97
CA THR A 77 11.77 15.09 -2.86
C THR A 77 12.18 14.57 -4.22
N ILE A 78 13.30 13.84 -4.25
CA ILE A 78 13.77 13.10 -5.42
C ILE A 78 13.75 11.62 -5.09
N ARG A 79 13.44 10.79 -6.10
CA ARG A 79 13.58 9.34 -5.97
C ARG A 79 15.05 8.99 -5.72
N TYR A 80 15.31 8.34 -4.60
CA TYR A 80 16.64 7.86 -4.24
C TYR A 80 16.77 6.38 -4.57
N LEU A 81 17.72 6.04 -5.44
CA LEU A 81 18.09 4.65 -5.68
C LEU A 81 19.20 4.29 -4.69
N LYS A 82 18.86 3.52 -3.66
CA LYS A 82 19.85 3.07 -2.69
C LYS A 82 20.90 2.20 -3.41
N PRO A 83 22.21 2.49 -3.27
CA PRO A 83 23.23 1.63 -3.84
C PRO A 83 23.13 0.23 -3.21
N GLN A 84 23.23 -0.80 -4.05
CA GLN A 84 23.24 -2.17 -3.57
C GLN A 84 24.58 -2.43 -2.86
N ASN A 85 24.50 -2.93 -1.62
CA ASN A 85 25.70 -3.35 -0.90
C ASN A 85 26.25 -4.61 -1.57
N LYS A 86 27.47 -4.52 -2.14
CA LYS A 86 28.14 -5.65 -2.81
C LYS A 86 28.33 -6.89 -1.89
N ASN A 87 28.33 -6.68 -0.58
CA ASN A 87 28.51 -7.71 0.44
C ASN A 87 27.20 -8.07 1.17
N ALA A 88 26.04 -7.60 0.70
CA ALA A 88 24.77 -8.01 1.31
C ALA A 88 24.49 -9.46 0.93
N ASN A 89 24.38 -10.32 1.95
CA ASN A 89 23.93 -11.69 1.75
C ASN A 89 22.52 -11.63 1.13
N THR A 90 22.40 -12.04 -0.13
CA THR A 90 21.15 -11.95 -0.93
C THR A 90 20.21 -13.12 -0.63
N GLU A 91 20.65 -14.07 0.19
CA GLU A 91 19.85 -15.18 0.68
C GLU A 91 18.87 -14.70 1.75
N VAL A 92 17.81 -14.04 1.30
CA VAL A 92 16.63 -13.83 2.14
C VAL A 92 15.84 -15.15 2.09
N PRO A 93 15.69 -15.88 3.20
CA PRO A 93 14.82 -17.06 3.19
C PRO A 93 13.42 -16.59 2.81
N GLN A 94 12.87 -17.17 1.75
CA GLN A 94 11.47 -16.91 1.41
C GLN A 94 10.65 -17.24 2.64
N LYS A 95 9.94 -16.22 3.18
CA LYS A 95 8.97 -16.45 4.23
C LYS A 95 7.88 -17.31 3.61
N VAL A 96 7.99 -18.62 3.79
CA VAL A 96 6.95 -19.57 3.41
C VAL A 96 5.71 -19.12 4.18
N SER A 97 4.79 -18.47 3.46
CA SER A 97 3.44 -18.25 3.98
C SER A 97 2.92 -19.62 4.31
N LYS A 98 2.81 -19.94 5.60
CA LYS A 98 2.15 -21.17 6.04
C LYS A 98 0.84 -21.23 5.29
N THR A 99 0.61 -22.36 4.61
CA THR A 99 -0.62 -22.70 3.92
C THR A 99 -1.79 -22.16 4.73
N VAL A 100 -2.57 -21.25 4.14
CA VAL A 100 -3.78 -20.76 4.76
C VAL A 100 -4.67 -21.98 4.96
N GLU A 101 -4.89 -22.39 6.20
CA GLU A 101 -5.83 -23.45 6.51
C GLU A 101 -7.20 -23.01 5.98
N PRO A 102 -7.85 -23.78 5.09
CA PRO A 102 -9.14 -23.40 4.57
C PRO A 102 -10.14 -23.27 5.73
N HIS A 103 -10.80 -22.12 5.76
CA HIS A 103 -11.78 -21.68 6.76
C HIS A 103 -12.66 -22.82 7.33
N LEU A 104 -12.51 -23.06 8.64
CA LEU A 104 -13.48 -23.34 9.71
C LEU A 104 -14.68 -24.32 9.52
N GLN A 105 -15.11 -24.69 8.31
CA GLN A 105 -16.28 -25.56 8.12
C GLN A 105 -15.97 -27.05 8.33
N LEU A 106 -14.73 -27.51 8.07
CA LEU A 106 -14.32 -28.91 8.34
C LEU A 106 -13.89 -29.16 9.79
N ARG A 107 -13.55 -28.12 10.54
CA ARG A 107 -13.02 -28.27 11.90
C ARG A 107 -14.10 -28.72 12.90
N HIS A 108 -15.37 -28.42 12.62
CA HIS A 108 -16.53 -28.77 13.42
C HIS A 108 -17.43 -29.84 12.79
N SER A 109 -17.00 -30.45 11.68
CA SER A 109 -17.83 -31.44 10.99
C SER A 109 -17.64 -32.85 11.56
N SER A 110 -18.65 -33.71 11.40
CA SER A 110 -18.60 -35.11 11.80
C SER A 110 -17.48 -35.85 11.04
N ASP A 111 -16.96 -36.93 11.62
CA ASP A 111 -15.91 -37.71 10.97
C ASP A 111 -16.39 -38.37 9.67
N GLU A 112 -17.68 -38.70 9.60
CA GLU A 112 -18.35 -39.13 8.35
C GLU A 112 -18.29 -38.04 7.27
N TRP A 113 -18.55 -36.79 7.64
CA TRP A 113 -18.47 -35.68 6.69
C TRP A 113 -17.05 -35.44 6.20
N LYS A 114 -16.06 -35.53 7.10
CA LYS A 114 -14.65 -35.44 6.69
C LYS A 114 -14.32 -36.53 5.65
N ALA A 115 -14.75 -37.77 5.87
CA ALA A 115 -14.51 -38.88 4.93
C ALA A 115 -15.10 -38.63 3.53
N ILE A 116 -16.26 -37.96 3.42
CA ILE A 116 -16.85 -37.58 2.13
C ILE A 116 -15.94 -36.63 1.35
N TRP A 117 -15.35 -35.63 2.03
CA TRP A 117 -14.49 -34.63 1.37
C TRP A 117 -13.13 -35.16 0.90
N TRP A 118 -12.64 -36.28 1.45
CA TRP A 118 -11.41 -36.92 1.02
C TRP A 118 -11.63 -37.98 -0.08
N MET A 119 -12.88 -38.31 -0.42
CA MET A 119 -13.20 -39.38 -1.37
C MET A 119 -13.21 -38.90 -2.83
N GLU A 120 -13.37 -37.60 -3.07
CA GLU A 120 -13.40 -37.05 -4.42
C GLU A 120 -12.05 -36.44 -4.82
N ASP A 121 -11.59 -36.81 -6.02
CA ASP A 121 -10.42 -36.17 -6.62
C ASP A 121 -10.67 -34.66 -6.75
N TYR A 122 -9.69 -33.85 -6.30
CA TYR A 122 -9.77 -32.38 -6.28
C TYR A 122 -10.26 -31.77 -7.60
N ASN A 123 -9.84 -32.33 -8.74
CA ASN A 123 -10.26 -31.87 -10.06
C ASN A 123 -11.75 -32.12 -10.34
N LEU A 124 -12.30 -33.19 -9.80
CA LEU A 124 -13.71 -33.57 -9.95
C LEU A 124 -14.60 -32.63 -9.12
N SER A 125 -14.19 -32.33 -7.89
CA SER A 125 -14.87 -31.37 -7.03
C SER A 125 -14.83 -29.95 -7.62
N LEU A 126 -13.70 -29.54 -8.22
CA LEU A 126 -13.61 -28.27 -8.94
C LEU A 126 -14.57 -28.20 -10.13
N LYS A 127 -14.65 -29.27 -10.93
CA LYS A 127 -15.58 -29.35 -12.06
C LYS A 127 -17.04 -29.24 -11.59
N PHE A 128 -17.41 -29.99 -10.55
CA PHE A 128 -18.74 -29.95 -9.95
C PHE A 128 -19.11 -28.55 -9.43
N LEU A 129 -18.20 -27.89 -8.70
CA LEU A 129 -18.41 -26.52 -8.24
C LEU A 129 -18.57 -25.55 -9.42
N TYR A 130 -17.80 -25.76 -10.49
CA TYR A 130 -17.89 -24.91 -11.67
C TYR A 130 -19.25 -25.04 -12.35
N GLU A 131 -19.74 -26.27 -12.53
CA GLU A 131 -21.08 -26.55 -13.07
C GLU A 131 -22.18 -25.93 -12.19
N LEU A 132 -22.11 -26.13 -10.87
CA LEU A 132 -23.13 -25.70 -9.92
C LEU A 132 -23.28 -24.17 -9.87
N PHE A 133 -22.17 -23.44 -9.90
CA PHE A 133 -22.17 -21.98 -9.73
C PHE A 133 -22.15 -21.20 -11.05
N PHE A 134 -21.54 -21.72 -12.12
CA PHE A 134 -21.31 -20.96 -13.35
C PHE A 134 -22.15 -21.42 -14.54
N GLU A 135 -22.60 -22.68 -14.59
CA GLU A 135 -23.43 -23.16 -15.71
C GLU A 135 -24.85 -22.60 -15.64
N LYS A 136 -25.39 -22.45 -14.42
CA LYS A 136 -26.72 -21.86 -14.18
C LYS A 136 -26.82 -20.37 -14.58
N GLN A 137 -25.70 -19.67 -14.68
CA GLN A 137 -25.65 -18.27 -15.12
C GLN A 137 -25.80 -18.12 -16.64
N GLN A 138 -25.43 -19.16 -17.41
CA GLN A 138 -25.51 -19.11 -18.88
C GLN A 138 -26.91 -19.46 -19.41
N SER A 139 -27.70 -20.25 -18.68
CA SER A 139 -29.08 -20.56 -19.05
C SER A 139 -30.08 -19.42 -18.84
N ALA A 140 -29.65 -18.32 -18.20
CA ALA A 140 -30.47 -17.14 -17.92
C ALA A 140 -30.13 -15.94 -18.82
N SER A 141 -29.29 -16.14 -19.85
CA SER A 141 -28.88 -15.10 -20.80
C SER A 141 -29.34 -15.37 -22.22
#